data_AF-A0A3C0L7Q1-F1
#
_entry.id   AF-A0A3C0L7Q1-F1
#
_cell.length_a   1.000
_cell.length_b   1.000
_cell.length_c   1.000
_cell.angle_alpha   90.00
_cell.angle_beta   90.00
_cell.angle_gamma   90.00
#
_symmetry.space_group_name_H-M   'P 1'
#
loop_
_entity.id
_entity.type
_entity.pdbx_description
1 polymer ?
#
loop_
_entity_poly.entity_id
_entity_poly.type
_entity_poly.pdbx_seq_one_letter_code
_entity_poly.pdbx_strand_id
1 'polypeptide(L)'
;MNKFEFRLRWIARIWSIVIIVFTLIMLIGYAINWVKTGVADPHAMKDYPAIENLIPLTLILSVLGLGIAWRWEGLGGAINIGFFLVGVAVHFWLISSRPYSYIVAIALPAPGILFLVCWWISRKD
;
A
#
# COMPACT_ATOMS: atom_id res chain seq x y z
N MET A 1 -18.82 21.79 0.58
CA MET A 1 -17.84 21.05 -0.23
C MET A 1 -17.57 21.83 -1.51
N ASN A 2 -16.45 22.51 -1.54
CA ASN A 2 -16.03 23.32 -2.68
C ASN A 2 -15.62 22.38 -3.85
N LYS A 3 -15.67 22.89 -5.09
CA LYS A 3 -15.38 22.10 -6.32
C LYS A 3 -13.98 21.48 -6.31
N PHE A 4 -13.07 22.04 -5.52
CA PHE A 4 -11.69 21.62 -5.36
C PHE A 4 -11.55 20.36 -4.49
N GLU A 5 -12.18 20.32 -3.30
CA GLU A 5 -12.22 19.13 -2.43
C GLU A 5 -12.79 17.91 -3.15
N PHE A 6 -13.85 18.12 -3.92
CA PHE A 6 -14.47 17.04 -4.67
C PHE A 6 -13.51 16.42 -5.69
N ARG A 7 -12.73 17.26 -6.40
CA ARG A 7 -11.73 16.79 -7.37
C ARG A 7 -10.58 16.04 -6.70
N LEU A 8 -10.07 16.56 -5.59
CA LEU A 8 -9.00 15.91 -4.83
C LEU A 8 -9.41 14.52 -4.32
N ARG A 9 -10.59 14.40 -3.70
CA ARG A 9 -11.13 13.12 -3.24
C ARG A 9 -11.29 12.11 -4.37
N TRP A 10 -11.75 12.56 -5.54
CA TRP A 10 -11.90 11.70 -6.71
C TRP A 10 -10.55 11.20 -7.24
N ILE A 11 -9.54 12.06 -7.33
CA ILE A 11 -8.19 11.67 -7.73
C ILE A 11 -7.63 10.62 -6.75
N ALA A 12 -7.75 10.87 -5.44
CA ALA A 12 -7.29 9.94 -4.41
C ALA A 12 -7.96 8.57 -4.54
N ARG A 13 -9.28 8.54 -4.80
CA ARG A 13 -10.03 7.29 -4.99
C ARG A 13 -9.61 6.55 -6.25
N ILE A 14 -9.53 7.21 -7.40
CA ILE A 14 -9.12 6.54 -8.66
C ILE A 14 -7.72 5.93 -8.49
N TRP A 15 -6.78 6.70 -7.93
CA TRP A 15 -5.42 6.21 -7.70
C TRP A 15 -5.40 5.03 -6.71
N SER A 16 -6.17 5.13 -5.63
CA SER A 16 -6.35 4.04 -4.67
C SER A 16 -6.92 2.77 -5.32
N ILE A 17 -7.91 2.88 -6.21
CA ILE A 17 -8.49 1.74 -6.94
C ILE A 17 -7.41 1.02 -7.73
N VAL A 18 -6.58 1.75 -8.48
CA VAL A 18 -5.51 1.15 -9.29
C VAL A 18 -4.56 0.32 -8.42
N ILE A 19 -4.15 0.86 -7.27
CA ILE A 19 -3.24 0.16 -6.35
C ILE A 19 -3.92 -1.05 -5.70
N ILE A 20 -5.17 -0.92 -5.27
CA ILE A 20 -5.94 -2.02 -4.67
C ILE A 20 -6.12 -3.15 -5.68
N VAL A 21 -6.56 -2.85 -6.90
CA VAL A 21 -6.78 -3.84 -7.96
C VAL A 21 -5.48 -4.54 -8.32
N PHE A 22 -4.39 -3.80 -8.50
CA PHE A 22 -3.08 -4.38 -8.76
C PHE A 22 -2.66 -5.36 -7.65
N THR A 23 -2.82 -4.95 -6.39
CA THR A 23 -2.50 -5.79 -5.23
C THR A 23 -3.35 -7.05 -5.18
N LEU A 24 -4.65 -6.94 -5.47
CA LEU A 24 -5.55 -8.10 -5.52
C LEU A 24 -5.18 -9.08 -6.62
N ILE A 25 -4.83 -8.60 -7.81
CA ILE A 25 -4.37 -9.47 -8.92
C ILE A 25 -3.13 -10.26 -8.48
N MET A 26 -2.16 -9.59 -7.83
CA MET A 26 -0.95 -10.25 -7.33
C MET A 26 -1.27 -11.31 -6.27
N LEU A 27 -2.14 -10.99 -5.30
CA LEU A 27 -2.55 -11.93 -4.26
C LEU A 27 -3.31 -13.13 -4.82
N ILE A 28 -4.20 -12.90 -5.79
CA ILE A 28 -4.95 -13.98 -6.47
C ILE A 28 -3.98 -14.88 -7.23
N GLY A 29 -3.02 -14.31 -7.97
CA GLY A 29 -1.98 -15.08 -8.66
C GLY A 29 -1.17 -15.96 -7.70
N TYR A 30 -0.74 -15.38 -6.57
CA TYR A 30 -0.03 -16.09 -5.52
C TYR A 30 -0.86 -17.25 -4.93
N ALA A 31 -2.15 -17.02 -4.65
CA ALA A 31 -3.05 -18.04 -4.14
C ALA A 31 -3.32 -19.15 -5.18
N ILE A 32 -3.51 -18.80 -6.45
CA ILE A 32 -3.71 -19.78 -7.53
C ILE A 32 -2.49 -20.69 -7.68
N ASN A 33 -1.28 -20.12 -7.65
CA ASN A 33 -0.06 -20.91 -7.70
C ASN A 33 -0.01 -21.87 -6.53
N TRP A 34 -0.20 -21.37 -5.31
CA TRP A 34 -0.16 -22.20 -4.11
C TRP A 34 -1.14 -23.38 -4.17
N VAL A 35 -2.38 -23.15 -4.62
CA VAL A 35 -3.40 -24.21 -4.75
C VAL A 35 -3.03 -25.23 -5.83
N LYS A 36 -2.45 -24.79 -6.97
CA LYS A 36 -2.18 -25.68 -8.11
C LYS A 36 -0.90 -26.49 -7.97
N THR A 37 0.16 -25.92 -7.40
CA THR A 37 1.49 -26.54 -7.35
C THR A 37 1.87 -27.00 -5.95
N GLY A 38 1.09 -26.64 -4.92
CA GLY A 38 1.44 -26.82 -3.52
C GLY A 38 2.53 -25.86 -3.02
N VAL A 39 3.07 -25.01 -3.90
CA VAL A 39 4.14 -24.05 -3.60
C VAL A 39 3.70 -22.66 -4.04
N ALA A 40 3.70 -21.71 -3.12
CA ALA A 40 3.19 -20.37 -3.39
C ALA A 40 4.08 -19.56 -4.34
N ASP A 41 5.40 -19.72 -4.24
CA ASP A 41 6.36 -19.21 -5.22
C ASP A 41 7.30 -20.35 -5.70
N PRO A 42 7.03 -20.93 -6.89
CA PRO A 42 7.87 -21.96 -7.49
C PRO A 42 9.31 -21.50 -7.81
N HIS A 43 9.55 -20.18 -7.84
CA HIS A 43 10.84 -19.57 -8.15
C HIS A 43 11.53 -18.98 -6.91
N ALA A 44 11.02 -19.25 -5.71
CA ALA A 44 11.65 -18.83 -4.48
C ALA A 44 13.09 -19.36 -4.38
N MET A 45 14.02 -18.50 -3.94
CA MET A 45 15.39 -18.92 -3.68
C MET A 45 15.43 -19.94 -2.54
N LYS A 46 16.32 -20.95 -2.65
CA LYS A 46 16.49 -22.01 -1.64
C LYS A 46 16.75 -21.46 -0.22
N ASP A 47 17.42 -20.33 -0.12
CA ASP A 47 17.80 -19.68 1.14
C ASP A 47 17.01 -18.38 1.39
N TYR A 48 15.75 -18.31 0.94
CA TYR A 48 14.89 -17.14 1.14
C TYR A 48 14.65 -16.90 2.65
N PRO A 49 15.15 -15.79 3.21
CA PRO A 49 14.97 -15.53 4.63
C PRO A 49 13.51 -15.12 4.90
N ALA A 50 12.87 -15.78 5.87
CA ALA A 50 11.47 -15.53 6.19
C ALA A 50 11.15 -14.07 6.57
N ILE A 51 12.15 -13.30 7.00
CA ILE A 51 12.00 -11.86 7.33
C ILE A 51 11.67 -11.01 6.11
N GLU A 52 12.01 -11.45 4.90
CA GLU A 52 11.68 -10.73 3.66
C GLU A 52 10.17 -10.70 3.40
N ASN A 53 9.39 -11.64 3.97
CA ASN A 53 7.92 -11.64 3.88
C ASN A 53 7.27 -10.46 4.62
N LEU A 54 8.00 -9.75 5.49
CA LEU A 54 7.48 -8.55 6.15
C LEU A 54 7.23 -7.42 5.15
N ILE A 55 7.99 -7.36 4.04
CA ILE A 55 7.76 -6.37 2.99
C ILE A 55 6.37 -6.54 2.36
N PRO A 56 6.03 -7.68 1.73
CA PRO A 56 4.69 -7.85 1.14
C PRO A 56 3.59 -7.75 2.20
N LEU A 57 3.82 -8.20 3.44
CA LEU A 57 2.83 -8.09 4.51
C LEU A 57 2.52 -6.63 4.88
N THR A 58 3.54 -5.80 5.08
CA THR A 58 3.36 -4.36 5.37
C THR A 58 2.73 -3.63 4.20
N LEU A 59 3.04 -4.01 2.96
CA LEU A 59 2.38 -3.47 1.77
C LEU A 59 0.89 -3.82 1.71
N ILE A 60 0.50 -5.06 1.99
CA ILE A 60 -0.91 -5.46 2.04
C ILE A 60 -1.66 -4.65 3.10
N LEU A 61 -1.09 -4.50 4.31
CA LEU A 61 -1.67 -3.70 5.38
C LEU A 61 -1.80 -2.21 4.98
N SER A 62 -0.81 -1.68 4.28
CA SER A 62 -0.85 -0.33 3.73
C SER A 62 -1.99 -0.15 2.71
N VAL A 63 -2.22 -1.14 1.84
CA VAL A 63 -3.31 -1.14 0.86
C VAL A 63 -4.68 -1.30 1.52
N LEU A 64 -4.78 -2.09 2.59
CA LEU A 64 -6.00 -2.15 3.42
C LEU A 64 -6.34 -0.79 4.02
N GLY A 65 -5.32 -0.03 4.43
CA GLY A 65 -5.47 1.37 4.83
C GLY A 65 -6.15 2.23 3.77
N LEU A 66 -5.79 2.06 2.48
CA LEU A 66 -6.45 2.76 1.38
C LEU A 66 -7.93 2.38 1.23
N GLY A 67 -8.26 1.10 1.41
CA GLY A 67 -9.65 0.65 1.42
C GLY A 67 -10.47 1.30 2.56
N ILE A 68 -9.88 1.38 3.76
CA ILE A 68 -10.50 2.03 4.92
C ILE A 68 -10.68 3.54 4.68
N ALA A 69 -9.73 4.17 3.98
CA ALA A 69 -9.73 5.61 3.71
C ALA A 69 -10.97 6.08 2.94
N TRP A 70 -11.66 5.19 2.23
CA TRP A 70 -12.87 5.55 1.48
C TRP A 70 -14.03 5.95 2.39
N ARG A 71 -14.12 5.32 3.56
CA ARG A 71 -15.15 5.62 4.58
C ARG A 71 -14.58 6.51 5.70
N TRP A 72 -13.30 6.36 6.02
CA TRP A 72 -12.59 7.05 7.10
C TRP A 72 -11.25 7.62 6.58
N GLU A 73 -11.31 8.74 5.86
CA GLU A 73 -10.16 9.35 5.14
C GLU A 73 -8.91 9.51 6.03
N GLY A 74 -9.07 10.04 7.24
CA GLY A 74 -7.97 10.26 8.19
C GLY A 74 -7.33 8.97 8.67
N LEU A 75 -8.13 8.02 9.16
CA LEU A 75 -7.64 6.76 9.70
C LEU A 75 -6.98 5.91 8.60
N GLY A 76 -7.65 5.76 7.47
CA GLY A 76 -7.13 4.94 6.37
C GLY A 76 -5.87 5.53 5.73
N GLY A 77 -5.81 6.85 5.57
CA GLY A 77 -4.59 7.53 5.11
C GLY A 77 -3.42 7.37 6.07
N ALA A 78 -3.66 7.48 7.38
CA ALA A 78 -2.63 7.26 8.41
C ALA A 78 -2.14 5.80 8.41
N ILE A 79 -3.03 4.81 8.29
CA ILE A 79 -2.68 3.39 8.19
C ILE A 79 -1.83 3.15 6.94
N ASN A 80 -2.23 3.68 5.79
CA ASN A 80 -1.51 3.52 4.53
C ASN A 80 -0.06 4.03 4.65
N ILE A 81 0.11 5.27 5.10
CA ILE A 81 1.44 5.89 5.24
C ILE A 81 2.24 5.19 6.34
N GLY A 82 1.63 4.90 7.49
CA GLY A 82 2.30 4.25 8.62
C GLY A 82 2.88 2.90 8.23
N PHE A 83 2.08 2.01 7.64
CA PHE A 83 2.57 0.71 7.18
C PHE A 83 3.55 0.80 6.01
N PHE A 84 3.39 1.79 5.13
CA PHE A 84 4.38 2.05 4.08
C PHE A 84 5.74 2.44 4.69
N LEU A 85 5.76 3.35 5.68
CA LEU A 85 6.99 3.76 6.38
C LEU A 85 7.62 2.60 7.15
N VAL A 86 6.81 1.75 7.78
CA VAL A 86 7.31 0.52 8.41
C VAL A 86 7.95 -0.40 7.38
N GLY A 87 7.33 -0.59 6.21
CA GLY A 87 7.91 -1.39 5.12
C GLY A 87 9.24 -0.83 4.62
N VAL A 88 9.34 0.49 4.46
CA VAL A 88 10.60 1.17 4.11
C VAL A 88 11.65 0.99 5.19
N ALA A 89 11.27 1.12 6.47
CA ALA A 89 12.19 0.92 7.59
C ALA A 89 12.69 -0.53 7.64
N VAL A 90 11.79 -1.51 7.53
CA VAL A 90 12.15 -2.93 7.48
C VAL A 90 13.14 -3.18 6.35
N HIS A 91 12.88 -2.65 5.15
CA HIS A 91 13.80 -2.81 4.04
C HIS A 91 15.18 -2.21 4.32
N PHE A 92 15.22 -0.93 4.69
CA PHE A 92 16.46 -0.20 4.87
C PHE A 92 17.33 -0.75 6.01
N TRP A 93 16.70 -1.13 7.12
CA TRP A 93 17.40 -1.54 8.34
C TRP A 93 17.66 -3.05 8.42
N LEU A 94 16.79 -3.90 7.88
CA LEU A 94 16.85 -5.36 8.08
C LEU A 94 17.28 -6.15 6.84
N ILE A 95 17.03 -5.63 5.63
CA ILE A 95 17.19 -6.41 4.39
C ILE A 95 18.29 -5.83 3.52
N SER A 96 18.24 -4.54 3.20
CA SER A 96 19.22 -3.89 2.35
C SER A 96 19.28 -2.40 2.60
N SER A 97 20.48 -1.85 2.72
CA SER A 97 20.70 -0.40 2.77
C SER A 97 20.44 0.30 1.43
N ARG A 98 20.01 -0.44 0.40
CA ARG A 98 19.63 0.13 -0.89
C ARG A 98 18.34 0.93 -0.74
N PRO A 99 18.24 2.08 -1.42
CA PRO A 99 17.01 2.85 -1.41
C PRO A 99 15.90 2.07 -2.11
N TYR A 100 14.67 2.19 -1.57
CA TYR A 100 13.47 1.70 -2.24
C TYR A 100 13.34 2.37 -3.61
N SER A 101 12.76 1.65 -4.58
CA SER A 101 12.50 2.23 -5.91
C SER A 101 11.71 3.53 -5.77
N TYR A 102 12.23 4.61 -6.35
CA TYR A 102 11.62 5.94 -6.30
C TYR A 102 10.15 5.93 -6.75
N ILE A 103 9.83 5.11 -7.75
CA ILE A 103 8.46 4.98 -8.27
C ILE A 103 7.55 4.42 -7.19
N VAL A 104 7.97 3.35 -6.51
CA VAL A 104 7.19 2.72 -5.45
C VAL A 104 7.06 3.64 -4.24
N ALA A 105 8.14 4.36 -3.91
CA ALA A 105 8.18 5.26 -2.78
C ALA A 105 7.27 6.48 -2.91
N ILE A 106 6.96 6.89 -4.13
CA ILE A 106 6.02 7.99 -4.40
C ILE A 106 4.61 7.44 -4.64
N ALA A 107 4.47 6.43 -5.49
CA ALA A 107 3.17 5.98 -5.97
C ALA A 107 2.29 5.36 -4.88
N LEU A 108 2.88 4.61 -3.94
CA LEU A 108 2.12 3.92 -2.89
C LEU A 108 1.57 4.85 -1.80
N PRO A 109 2.36 5.76 -1.19
CA PRO A 109 1.83 6.65 -0.15
C PRO A 109 1.05 7.83 -0.71
N ALA A 110 1.22 8.20 -1.99
CA ALA A 110 0.54 9.36 -2.60
C ALA A 110 -0.98 9.40 -2.36
N PRO A 111 -1.78 8.35 -2.65
CA PRO A 111 -3.20 8.36 -2.34
C PRO A 111 -3.49 8.49 -0.84
N GLY A 112 -2.69 7.86 0.04
CA GLY A 112 -2.83 8.01 1.49
C GLY A 112 -2.61 9.43 1.97
N ILE A 113 -1.59 10.12 1.42
CA ILE A 113 -1.32 11.54 1.67
C ILE A 113 -2.51 12.39 1.19
N LEU A 114 -3.03 12.14 0.00
CA LEU A 114 -4.20 12.87 -0.51
C LEU A 114 -5.43 12.68 0.39
N PHE A 115 -5.68 11.47 0.89
CA PHE A 115 -6.76 11.20 1.85
C PHE A 115 -6.56 11.95 3.17
N LEU A 116 -5.35 11.99 3.71
CA LEU A 116 -5.04 12.77 4.92
C LEU A 116 -5.25 14.27 4.70
N VAL A 117 -4.81 14.81 3.56
CA VAL A 117 -5.01 16.22 3.21
C VAL A 117 -6.50 16.53 3.09
N CYS A 118 -7.28 15.69 2.40
CA CYS A 118 -8.73 15.85 2.28
C CYS A 118 -9.42 15.82 3.66
N TRP A 119 -8.98 14.92 4.54
CA TRP A 119 -9.49 14.84 5.91
C TRP A 119 -9.16 16.10 6.72
N TRP A 120 -7.94 16.63 6.59
CA TRP A 120 -7.52 17.84 7.29
C TRP A 120 -8.29 19.07 6.82
N ILE A 121 -8.51 19.21 5.50
CA ILE A 121 -9.30 20.31 4.94
C ILE A 121 -10.75 20.23 5.45
N SER A 122 -11.34 19.03 5.43
CA SER A 122 -12.71 18.80 5.91
C SER A 122 -12.92 19.03 7.41
N ARG A 123 -11.85 19.21 8.20
CA ARG A 123 -11.89 19.55 9.64
C ARG A 123 -11.80 21.06 9.90
N LYS A 124 -11.34 21.83 8.91
CA LYS A 124 -11.12 23.28 9.01
C LYS A 124 -12.34 24.09 8.55
N ASP A 125 -13.14 23.51 7.66
CA ASP A 125 -14.47 23.98 7.28
C ASP A 125 -15.52 23.52 8.30
#